data_AF-V4TUJ3-F1
#
_entry.id   AF-V4TUJ3-F1
#
_cell.length_a   1.000
_cell.length_b   1.000
_cell.length_c   1.000
_cell.angle_alpha   90.00
_cell.angle_beta   90.00
_cell.angle_gamma   90.00
#
_symmetry.space_group_name_H-M   'P 1'
#
loop_
_entity.id
_entity.type
_entity.pdbx_description
1 polymer ?
#
loop_
_entity_poly.entity_id
_entity_poly.type
_entity_poly.pdbx_seq_one_letter_code
_entity_poly.pdbx_strand_id
1 'polypeptide(L)'
;MIQKTVTGNKTKALISLAQKCKTLNQLKQIHAHLLKTFLSGNPLAIGPLLSVAAVSKIPSFFSYARLIFKHSSHRNAFMYNTMIR
;
A
#
# COMPACT_ATOMS: atom_id res chain seq x y z
N MET A 1 -23.73 -0.98 -10.86
CA MET A 1 -22.39 -1.18 -11.44
C MET A 1 -21.51 0.09 -11.39
N ILE A 2 -21.52 0.87 -10.30
CA ILE A 2 -20.94 2.24 -10.26
C ILE A 2 -19.67 2.34 -9.37
N GLN A 3 -19.33 1.33 -8.55
CA GLN A 3 -18.24 1.44 -7.57
C GLN A 3 -16.80 1.24 -8.11
N LYS A 4 -16.63 0.69 -9.33
CA LYS A 4 -15.28 0.39 -9.87
C LYS A 4 -14.51 1.65 -10.31
N THR A 5 -15.18 2.68 -10.82
CA THR A 5 -14.55 3.89 -11.40
C THR A 5 -14.04 4.87 -10.35
N VAL A 6 -14.77 5.04 -9.23
CA VAL A 6 -14.37 5.96 -8.15
C VAL A 6 -13.18 5.40 -7.34
N THR A 7 -13.13 4.08 -7.16
CA THR A 7 -12.04 3.39 -6.43
C THR A 7 -10.71 3.48 -7.18
N GLY A 8 -10.72 3.38 -8.51
CA GLY A 8 -9.51 3.45 -9.34
C GLY A 8 -8.78 4.80 -9.25
N ASN A 9 -9.50 5.92 -9.16
CA ASN A 9 -8.89 7.24 -9.08
C ASN A 9 -8.26 7.49 -7.69
N LYS A 10 -8.94 7.04 -6.61
CA LYS A 10 -8.40 7.13 -5.24
C LYS A 10 -7.11 6.31 -5.08
N THR A 11 -7.04 5.12 -5.68
CA THR A 11 -5.83 4.29 -5.66
C THR A 11 -4.66 4.95 -6.41
N LYS A 12 -4.90 5.58 -7.57
CA LYS A 12 -3.84 6.32 -8.29
C LYS A 12 -3.31 7.50 -7.48
N ALA A 13 -4.19 8.28 -6.86
CA ALA A 13 -3.80 9.40 -6.00
C ALA A 13 -2.97 8.94 -4.79
N LEU A 14 -3.37 7.82 -4.17
CA LEU A 14 -2.64 7.20 -3.07
C LEU A 14 -1.23 6.76 -3.49
N ILE A 15 -1.09 6.09 -4.63
CA ILE A 15 0.22 5.67 -5.16
C ILE A 15 1.09 6.90 -5.40
N SER A 16 0.55 7.94 -6.04
CA SER A 16 1.28 9.18 -6.30
C SER A 16 1.74 9.86 -5.01
N LEU A 17 0.91 9.85 -3.96
CA LEU A 17 1.26 10.39 -2.65
C LEU A 17 2.35 9.54 -1.96
N ALA A 18 2.20 8.21 -1.99
CA ALA A 18 3.18 7.29 -1.42
C ALA A 18 4.55 7.40 -2.10
N GLN A 19 4.58 7.59 -3.43
CA GLN A 19 5.83 7.80 -4.20
C GLN A 19 6.56 9.09 -3.81
N LYS A 20 5.83 10.11 -3.34
CA LYS A 20 6.40 11.38 -2.86
C LYS A 20 6.90 11.31 -1.42
N CYS A 21 6.68 10.20 -0.70
CA CYS A 21 7.14 10.06 0.67
C CYS A 21 8.67 10.04 0.74
N LYS A 22 9.24 10.91 1.57
CA LYS A 22 10.69 10.99 1.81
C LYS A 22 11.12 10.30 3.10
N THR A 23 10.17 10.02 3.99
CA THR A 23 10.44 9.43 5.30
C THR A 23 9.49 8.27 5.60
N LEU A 24 9.95 7.35 6.45
CA LEU A 24 9.15 6.20 6.86
C LEU A 24 7.89 6.62 7.63
N ASN A 25 7.94 7.73 8.38
CA ASN A 25 6.78 8.25 9.10
C ASN A 25 5.66 8.67 8.16
N GLN A 26 5.96 9.31 7.03
CA GLN A 26 4.94 9.66 6.03
C GLN A 26 4.27 8.40 5.47
N LEU A 27 5.07 7.37 5.15
CA LEU A 27 4.54 6.10 4.67
C LEU A 27 3.64 5.41 5.71
N LYS A 28 4.05 5.43 6.99
CA LYS A 28 3.23 4.91 8.11
C LYS A 28 1.92 5.67 8.28
N GLN A 29 1.93 6.99 8.14
CA GLN A 29 0.71 7.81 8.22
C GLN A 29 -0.28 7.44 7.11
N ILE A 30 0.20 7.27 5.87
CA ILE A 30 -0.63 6.83 4.75
C ILE A 30 -1.19 5.43 5.03
N HIS A 31 -0.35 4.49 5.50
CA HIS A 31 -0.81 3.16 5.87
C HIS A 31 -1.87 3.19 6.98
N ALA A 32 -1.68 3.99 8.03
CA ALA A 32 -2.66 4.13 9.11
C ALA A 32 -3.98 4.74 8.61
N HIS A 33 -3.91 5.72 7.71
CA HIS A 33 -5.10 6.30 7.08
C HIS A 33 -5.84 5.26 6.22
N LEU A 34 -5.12 4.44 5.47
CA LEU A 34 -5.69 3.32 4.72
C LEU A 34 -6.41 2.34 5.64
N LEU A 35 -5.78 1.93 6.74
CA LEU A 35 -6.40 1.02 7.70
C LEU A 35 -7.69 1.64 8.25
N LYS A 36 -7.67 2.91 8.67
CA LYS A 36 -8.86 3.60 9.18
C LYS A 36 -9.97 3.73 8.14
N THR A 37 -9.64 4.05 6.88
CA THR A 37 -10.64 4.31 5.83
C THR A 37 -11.23 3.04 5.23
N PHE A 38 -10.44 1.95 5.12
CA PHE A 38 -10.83 0.72 4.41
C PHE A 38 -11.19 -0.44 5.34
N LEU A 39 -11.26 -0.21 6.66
CA LEU A 39 -11.69 -1.18 7.67
C LEU A 39 -13.11 -1.74 7.44
N SER A 40 -13.90 -1.14 6.55
CA SER A 40 -15.28 -1.53 6.21
C SER A 40 -15.41 -2.65 5.17
N GLY A 41 -14.32 -3.31 4.76
CA GLY A 41 -14.42 -4.65 4.14
C GLY A 41 -13.69 -4.88 2.82
N ASN A 42 -12.73 -4.04 2.40
CA ASN A 42 -11.91 -4.41 1.24
C ASN A 42 -10.48 -3.84 1.27
N PRO A 43 -9.43 -4.66 1.50
CA PRO A 43 -8.04 -4.22 1.61
C PRO A 43 -7.35 -3.95 0.25
N LEU A 44 -8.11 -3.58 -0.78
CA LEU A 44 -7.60 -3.42 -2.17
C LEU A 44 -6.48 -2.39 -2.30
N ALA A 45 -6.41 -1.42 -1.39
CA ALA A 45 -5.44 -0.34 -1.44
C ALA A 45 -4.10 -0.66 -0.74
N ILE A 46 -3.98 -1.81 -0.04
CA ILE A 46 -2.71 -2.23 0.61
C ILE A 46 -1.68 -2.68 -0.42
N GLY A 47 -2.08 -3.42 -1.45
CA GLY A 47 -1.17 -3.91 -2.49
C GLY A 47 -0.39 -2.79 -3.18
N PRO A 48 -1.04 -1.72 -3.67
CA PRO A 48 -0.35 -0.59 -4.27
C PRO A 48 0.61 0.14 -3.32
N LEU A 49 0.23 0.32 -2.04
CA LEU A 49 1.14 0.89 -1.04
C LEU A 49 2.36 -0.02 -0.81
N LEU A 50 2.13 -1.33 -0.69
CA LEU A 50 3.17 -2.33 -0.56
C LEU A 50 4.15 -2.25 -1.74
N SER A 51 3.65 -2.11 -2.96
CA SER A 51 4.48 -1.98 -4.16
C SER A 51 5.39 -0.75 -4.10
N VAL A 52 4.86 0.42 -3.72
CA VAL A 52 5.68 1.62 -3.56
C VAL A 52 6.74 1.45 -2.47
N ALA A 53 6.38 0.84 -1.34
CA ALA A 53 7.31 0.59 -0.25
C ALA A 53 8.42 -0.41 -0.65
N ALA A 54 8.08 -1.45 -1.41
CA ALA A 54 9.00 -2.49 -1.84
C ALA A 54 10.03 -2.00 -2.86
N VAL A 55 9.64 -1.14 -3.81
CA VAL A 55 10.55 -0.64 -4.87
C VAL A 55 11.32 0.63 -4.47
N SER A 56 11.09 1.17 -3.28
CA SER A 56 11.74 2.39 -2.80
C SER A 56 13.24 2.18 -2.59
N LYS A 57 14.05 3.19 -2.95
CA LYS A 57 15.49 3.21 -2.67
C LYS A 57 15.83 3.45 -1.20
N ILE A 58 14.84 3.76 -0.36
CA ILE A 58 15.03 4.00 1.08
C ILE A 58 15.00 2.64 1.81
N PRO A 59 16.09 2.17 2.43
CA PRO A 59 16.16 0.82 3.01
C PRO A 59 15.08 0.52 4.07
N SER A 60 14.69 1.55 4.83
CA SER A 60 13.65 1.43 5.85
C SER A 60 12.25 1.21 5.27
N PHE A 61 12.01 1.56 4.00
CA PHE A 61 10.72 1.34 3.34
C PHE A 61 10.54 -0.13 3.00
N PHE A 62 11.58 -0.81 2.49
CA PHE A 62 11.51 -2.25 2.22
C PHE A 62 11.31 -3.06 3.51
N SER A 63 11.99 -2.68 4.59
CA SER A 63 11.78 -3.27 5.92
C SER A 63 10.32 -3.12 6.38
N TYR A 64 9.71 -1.96 6.09
CA TYR A 64 8.30 -1.74 6.38
C TYR A 64 7.35 -2.49 5.42
N ALA A 65 7.70 -2.62 4.14
CA ALA A 65 6.97 -3.44 3.17
C ALA A 65 6.86 -4.89 3.65
N ARG A 66 7.96 -5.46 4.16
CA ARG A 66 7.94 -6.79 4.80
C ARG A 66 6.98 -6.87 5.97
N LEU A 67 6.90 -5.84 6.81
CA LEU A 67 5.95 -5.79 7.93
C LEU A 67 4.50 -5.74 7.42
N ILE A 68 4.19 -4.88 6.46
CA ILE A 68 2.85 -4.80 5.84
C ILE A 68 2.48 -6.18 5.28
N PHE A 69 3.38 -6.80 4.52
CA PHE A 69 3.16 -8.11 3.93
C PHE A 69 2.95 -9.21 4.97
N LYS A 70 3.72 -9.20 6.07
CA LYS A 70 3.59 -10.16 7.17
C LYS A 70 2.25 -10.03 7.89
N HIS A 71 1.75 -8.82 8.07
CA HIS A 71 0.50 -8.54 8.79
C HIS A 71 -0.75 -8.51 7.91
N SER A 72 -0.62 -8.72 6.60
CA SER A 72 -1.75 -8.78 5.69
C SER A 72 -2.41 -10.16 5.74
N SER A 73 -3.64 -10.23 6.24
CA SER A 73 -4.41 -11.48 6.35
C SER A 73 -4.79 -12.08 4.99
N HIS A 74 -5.09 -11.23 3.99
CA HIS A 74 -5.49 -11.65 2.64
C HIS A 74 -4.43 -11.28 1.60
N ARG A 75 -3.31 -12.00 1.60
CA ARG A 75 -2.28 -11.86 0.56
C ARG A 75 -2.76 -12.47 -0.76
N ASN A 76 -2.57 -11.75 -1.85
CA ASN A 76 -2.83 -12.24 -3.21
C ASN A 76 -1.51 -12.40 -3.99
N ALA A 77 -1.60 -13.00 -5.19
CA ALA A 77 -0.43 -13.23 -6.04
C ALA A 77 0.36 -11.95 -6.36
N PHE A 78 -0.33 -10.81 -6.54
CA PHE A 78 0.32 -9.53 -6.76
C PHE A 78 1.23 -9.13 -5.58
N MET A 79 0.79 -9.33 -4.34
CA MET A 79 1.58 -9.01 -3.15
C MET A 79 2.80 -9.92 -3.01
N TYR A 80 2.67 -11.21 -3.33
CA TYR A 80 3.82 -12.13 -3.37
C TYR A 80 4.84 -11.71 -4.42
N ASN A 81 4.39 -11.49 -5.67
CA ASN A 81 5.26 -11.05 -6.77
C ASN A 81 5.95 -9.73 -6.45
N THR A 82 5.25 -8.82 -5.78
CA THR A 82 5.81 -7.53 -5.34
C THR A 82 6.97 -7.69 -4.36
N MET A 83 6.91 -8.67 -3.45
CA MET A 83 7.96 -8.87 -2.44
C MET A 83 9.16 -9.66 -2.96
N ILE A 84 9.01 -10.42 -4.05
CA ILE A 84 10.07 -11.23 -4.65
C ILE A 84 10.90 -10.43 -5.68
N ARG A 85 10.28 -9.43 -6.31
CA ARG A 85 10.90 -8.58 -7.34
C ARG A 85 12.00 -7.68 -6.78
#